data_AF-A0A419N4Z6-F1
#
_entry.id   AF-A0A419N4Z6-F1
#
_cell.length_a   1.000
_cell.length_b   1.000
_cell.length_c   1.000
_cell.angle_alpha   90.00
_cell.angle_beta   90.00
_cell.angle_gamma   90.00
#
_symmetry.space_group_name_H-M   'P 1'
#
loop_
_entity.id
_entity.type
_entity.pdbx_description
1 polymer ?
#
loop_
_entity_poly.entity_id
_entity_poly.type
_entity_poly.pdbx_seq_one_letter_code
_entity_poly.pdbx_strand_id
1 'polypeptide(L)'
;MTTPSFDSVEAQASYGIGLQVGQQLQESGLQGLEPDALLAGLRDALEGNTPAVPVDVVHRALREVHERADAVRRERQEALAVQGQEFLAANAQREGVSSTESGLQFSVITQGEGTIPGRQDRVRVHYTGKLIDGTVFDSSVQRGEPAEFPVNGVIAGWIEALTLMPVGSKWELYIPHNLAYGERGAGASIPPYSALVFEVELLEIL
;
A
#
# COMPACT_ATOMS: atom_id res chain seq x y z
N MET A 1 4.99 42.59 -1.32
CA MET A 1 4.78 41.72 -0.14
C MET A 1 6.08 41.64 0.61
N THR A 2 6.10 41.95 1.90
CA THR A 2 7.29 41.84 2.76
C THR A 2 7.52 40.36 3.05
N THR A 3 8.71 39.84 2.77
CA THR A 3 9.10 38.50 3.18
C THR A 3 9.02 38.41 4.71
N PRO A 4 8.28 37.45 5.28
CA PRO A 4 8.24 37.27 6.73
C PRO A 4 9.63 36.94 7.27
N SER A 5 10.03 37.59 8.38
CA SER A 5 11.19 37.20 9.17
C SER A 5 10.78 36.09 10.14
N PHE A 6 11.67 35.11 10.35
CA PHE A 6 11.46 33.95 11.22
C PHE A 6 12.39 33.99 12.44
N ASP A 7 12.71 35.20 12.91
CA ASP A 7 13.72 35.40 13.95
C ASP A 7 13.13 35.28 15.37
N SER A 8 11.80 35.32 15.53
CA SER A 8 11.13 35.13 16.82
C SER A 8 10.61 33.71 17.02
N VAL A 9 10.46 33.30 18.28
CA VAL A 9 9.89 32.00 18.66
C VAL A 9 8.48 31.85 18.11
N GLU A 10 7.67 32.90 18.16
CA GLU A 10 6.29 32.91 17.64
C GLU A 10 6.26 32.75 16.11
N ALA A 11 7.18 33.40 15.40
CA ALA A 11 7.29 33.28 13.95
C ALA A 11 7.73 31.86 13.53
N GLN A 12 8.68 31.27 14.26
CA GLN A 12 9.14 29.90 14.05
C GLN A 12 8.04 28.87 14.35
N ALA A 13 7.33 29.05 15.46
CA ALA A 13 6.20 28.18 15.83
C ALA A 13 5.07 28.23 14.80
N SER A 14 4.71 29.44 14.34
CA SER A 14 3.67 29.64 13.32
C SER A 14 4.04 28.99 11.99
N TYR A 15 5.31 29.15 11.56
CA TYR A 15 5.84 28.46 10.38
C TYR A 15 5.78 26.94 10.51
N GLY A 16 6.17 26.40 11.67
CA GLY A 16 6.11 24.96 11.95
C GLY A 16 4.70 24.39 11.88
N ILE A 17 3.70 25.10 12.42
CA ILE A 17 2.28 24.71 12.32
C ILE A 17 1.83 24.71 10.85
N GLY A 18 2.15 25.78 10.11
CA GLY A 18 1.83 25.87 8.68
C GLY A 18 2.47 24.75 7.85
N LEU A 19 3.73 24.40 8.15
CA LEU A 19 4.44 23.30 7.52
C LEU A 19 3.75 21.96 7.79
N GLN A 20 3.36 21.70 9.04
CA GLN A 20 2.67 20.46 9.43
C GLN A 20 1.30 20.35 8.72
N VAL A 21 0.52 21.44 8.68
CA VAL A 21 -0.77 21.47 7.96
C VAL A 21 -0.55 21.22 6.47
N GLY A 22 0.47 21.84 5.86
CA GLY A 22 0.81 21.63 4.45
C GLY A 22 1.18 20.19 4.15
N GLN A 23 1.98 19.54 5.00
CA GLN A 23 2.34 18.12 4.87
C GLN A 23 1.11 17.22 4.97
N GLN A 24 0.23 17.46 5.95
CA GLN A 24 -1.01 16.69 6.09
C GLN A 24 -1.93 16.84 4.86
N LEU A 25 -2.02 18.04 4.29
CA LEU A 25 -2.79 18.29 3.07
C LEU A 25 -2.16 17.60 1.86
N GLN A 26 -0.84 17.57 1.76
CA GLN A 26 -0.13 16.84 0.71
C GLN A 26 -0.41 15.33 0.77
N GLU A 27 -0.51 14.77 1.97
CA GLU A 27 -0.84 13.36 2.20
C GLU A 27 -2.33 13.03 2.06
N SER A 28 -3.21 14.03 2.13
CA SER A 28 -4.67 13.84 2.06
C SER A 28 -5.19 13.37 0.69
N GLY A 29 -4.38 13.51 -0.37
CA GLY A 29 -4.77 13.20 -1.74
C GLY A 29 -5.67 14.25 -2.41
N LEU A 30 -5.93 15.37 -1.75
CA LEU A 30 -6.60 16.53 -2.34
C LEU A 30 -5.69 17.17 -3.39
N GLN A 31 -6.26 17.47 -4.56
CA GLN A 31 -5.55 18.11 -5.67
C GLN A 31 -6.11 19.51 -5.93
N GLY A 32 -5.28 20.40 -6.50
CA GLY A 32 -5.69 21.76 -6.85
C GLY A 32 -5.94 22.67 -5.65
N LEU A 33 -5.24 22.44 -4.54
CA LEU A 33 -5.24 23.34 -3.40
C LEU A 33 -4.45 24.61 -3.73
N GLU A 34 -5.04 25.77 -3.45
CA GLU A 34 -4.44 27.08 -3.69
C GLU A 34 -3.82 27.62 -2.38
N PRO A 35 -2.49 27.69 -2.25
CA PRO A 35 -1.82 28.07 -1.00
C PRO A 35 -2.22 29.46 -0.50
N ASP A 36 -2.33 30.44 -1.41
CA ASP A 36 -2.70 31.81 -1.05
C ASP A 36 -4.13 31.89 -0.50
N ALA A 37 -5.05 31.08 -1.03
CA ALA A 37 -6.43 31.00 -0.53
C ALA A 37 -6.49 30.32 0.85
N LEU A 38 -5.68 29.27 1.07
CA LEU A 38 -5.54 28.64 2.38
C LEU A 38 -5.00 29.62 3.43
N LEU A 39 -3.96 30.38 3.08
CA LEU A 39 -3.38 31.40 3.96
C LEU A 39 -4.37 32.53 4.27
N ALA A 40 -5.14 32.98 3.28
CA ALA A 40 -6.18 33.98 3.49
C ALA A 40 -7.25 33.48 4.48
N GLY A 41 -7.76 32.27 4.30
CA GLY A 41 -8.74 31.67 5.21
C GLY A 41 -8.19 31.44 6.62
N LEU A 42 -6.93 31.01 6.74
CA LEU A 42 -6.26 30.85 8.03
C LEU A 42 -6.09 32.20 8.75
N ARG A 43 -5.69 33.25 8.02
CA ARG A 43 -5.57 34.61 8.57
C ARG A 43 -6.92 35.11 9.07
N ASP A 44 -7.97 35.00 8.27
CA ASP A 44 -9.31 35.44 8.68
C ASP A 44 -9.77 34.74 9.96
N ALA A 45 -9.54 33.42 10.07
CA ALA A 45 -9.90 32.65 11.25
C ALA A 45 -9.11 33.06 12.50
N LEU A 46 -7.80 33.31 12.38
CA LEU A 46 -6.94 33.70 13.51
C LEU A 46 -7.21 35.12 14.01
N GLU A 47 -7.52 36.04 13.09
CA GLU A 47 -7.80 37.45 13.41
C GLU A 47 -9.26 37.67 13.82
N GLY A 48 -10.13 36.66 13.68
CA GLY A 48 -11.57 36.77 13.94
C GLY A 48 -12.30 37.62 12.90
N ASN A 49 -11.74 37.74 11.69
CA ASN A 49 -12.35 38.47 10.60
C ASN A 49 -13.58 37.72 10.07
N THR A 50 -14.49 38.46 9.44
CA THR A 50 -15.56 37.84 8.67
C THR A 50 -14.93 37.11 7.46
N PRO A 51 -15.24 35.83 7.21
CA PRO A 51 -14.66 35.09 6.10
C PRO A 51 -14.85 35.81 4.76
N ALA A 52 -13.76 35.96 4.00
CA ALA A 52 -13.81 36.55 2.66
C ALA A 52 -14.71 35.76 1.67
N VAL A 53 -14.97 34.48 1.96
CA VAL A 53 -15.84 33.60 1.17
C VAL A 53 -17.06 33.19 2.03
N PRO A 54 -18.31 33.33 1.54
CA PRO A 54 -19.49 32.89 2.26
C PRO A 54 -19.43 31.40 2.65
N VAL A 55 -19.90 31.08 3.86
CA VAL A 55 -19.79 29.73 4.44
C VAL A 55 -20.47 28.65 3.58
N ASP A 56 -21.59 28.97 2.93
CA ASP A 56 -22.30 28.04 2.05
C ASP A 56 -21.50 27.74 0.76
N VAL A 57 -20.75 28.72 0.25
CA VAL A 57 -19.84 28.57 -0.89
C VAL A 57 -18.65 27.71 -0.49
N VAL A 58 -18.06 27.93 0.70
CA VAL A 58 -16.99 27.09 1.25
C VAL A 58 -17.45 25.64 1.38
N HIS A 59 -18.61 25.39 1.99
CA HIS A 59 -19.14 24.04 2.16
C HIS A 59 -19.41 23.34 0.81
N ARG A 60 -19.90 24.08 -0.20
CA ARG A 60 -20.12 23.53 -1.54
C ARG A 60 -18.81 23.16 -2.21
N ALA A 61 -17.83 24.07 -2.18
CA ALA A 61 -16.51 23.84 -2.75
C ALA A 61 -15.82 22.64 -2.10
N LEU A 62 -15.85 22.54 -0.76
CA LEU A 62 -15.28 21.40 -0.06
C LEU A 62 -15.95 20.08 -0.46
N ARG A 63 -17.28 20.01 -0.55
CA ARG A 63 -17.96 18.80 -1.01
C ARG A 63 -17.53 18.40 -2.42
N GLU A 64 -17.50 19.35 -3.34
CA GLU A 64 -17.10 19.09 -4.72
C GLU A 64 -15.65 18.61 -4.84
N VAL A 65 -14.72 19.20 -4.08
CA VAL A 65 -13.33 18.75 -4.04
C VAL A 65 -13.22 17.33 -3.48
N HIS A 66 -13.97 16.99 -2.42
CA HIS A 66 -14.01 15.63 -1.88
C HIS A 66 -14.58 14.64 -2.90
N GLU A 67 -15.70 14.96 -3.56
CA GLU A 67 -16.30 14.11 -4.59
C GLU A 67 -15.34 13.84 -5.76
N ARG A 68 -14.60 14.86 -6.21
CA ARG A 68 -13.56 14.70 -7.24
C ARG A 68 -12.42 13.83 -6.76
N ALA A 69 -11.93 14.06 -5.54
CA ALA A 69 -10.88 13.22 -4.97
C ALA A 69 -11.34 11.76 -4.85
N ASP A 70 -12.59 11.52 -4.45
CA ASP A 70 -13.18 10.18 -4.38
C ASP A 70 -13.31 9.53 -5.76
N ALA A 71 -13.68 10.29 -6.79
CA ALA A 71 -13.73 9.82 -8.17
C ALA A 71 -12.33 9.40 -8.67
N VAL A 72 -11.32 10.24 -8.47
CA VAL A 72 -9.92 9.92 -8.85
C VAL A 72 -9.42 8.69 -8.10
N ARG A 73 -9.74 8.55 -6.80
CA ARG A 73 -9.37 7.36 -6.04
C ARG A 73 -10.03 6.11 -6.60
N ARG A 74 -11.34 6.14 -6.89
CA ARG A 74 -12.05 5.00 -7.50
C ARG A 74 -11.49 4.62 -8.86
N GLU A 75 -11.26 5.60 -9.74
CA GLU A 75 -10.66 5.35 -11.05
C GLU A 75 -9.29 4.68 -10.94
N ARG A 76 -8.44 5.16 -10.01
CA ARG A 76 -7.15 4.53 -9.74
C ARG A 76 -7.29 3.10 -9.21
N GLN A 77 -8.24 2.85 -8.31
CA GLN A 77 -8.52 1.51 -7.77
C GLN A 77 -8.98 0.54 -8.86
N GLU A 78 -9.91 0.98 -9.72
CA GLU A 78 -10.39 0.21 -10.87
C GLU A 78 -9.26 -0.10 -11.84
N ALA A 79 -8.42 0.90 -12.16
CA ALA A 79 -7.25 0.70 -13.02
C ALA A 79 -6.27 -0.33 -12.43
N LEU A 80 -5.98 -0.27 -11.13
CA LEU A 80 -5.11 -1.25 -10.46
C LEU A 80 -5.72 -2.65 -10.43
N ALA A 81 -7.02 -2.76 -10.21
CA ALA A 81 -7.74 -4.03 -10.25
C ALA A 81 -7.64 -4.68 -11.64
N VAL A 82 -7.87 -3.90 -12.70
CA VAL A 82 -7.75 -4.35 -14.09
C VAL A 82 -6.31 -4.76 -14.41
N GLN A 83 -5.32 -3.93 -14.05
CA GLN A 83 -3.90 -4.26 -14.26
C GLN A 83 -3.50 -5.55 -13.54
N GLY A 84 -3.96 -5.77 -12.31
CA GLY A 84 -3.72 -6.99 -11.57
C GLY A 84 -4.35 -8.22 -12.24
N GLN A 85 -5.59 -8.10 -12.73
CA GLN A 85 -6.27 -9.18 -13.45
C GLN A 85 -5.57 -9.52 -14.77
N GLU A 86 -5.21 -8.51 -15.57
CA GLU A 86 -4.48 -8.70 -16.83
C GLU A 86 -3.11 -9.33 -16.60
N PHE A 87 -2.37 -8.84 -15.59
CA PHE A 87 -1.09 -9.41 -15.18
C PHE A 87 -1.23 -10.89 -14.85
N LEU A 88 -2.19 -11.25 -13.99
CA LEU A 88 -2.40 -12.64 -13.58
C LEU A 88 -2.88 -13.53 -14.74
N ALA A 89 -3.74 -13.01 -15.62
CA ALA A 89 -4.20 -13.74 -16.80
C ALA A 89 -3.05 -14.05 -17.76
N ALA A 90 -2.17 -13.08 -18.00
CA ALA A 90 -0.96 -13.29 -18.80
C ALA A 90 0.03 -14.22 -18.09
N ASN A 91 0.19 -14.07 -16.77
CA ASN A 91 1.12 -14.85 -15.97
C ASN A 91 0.74 -16.33 -15.91
N ALA A 92 -0.55 -16.66 -15.86
CA ALA A 92 -1.05 -18.03 -15.90
C ALA A 92 -0.67 -18.79 -17.17
N GLN A 93 -0.37 -18.08 -18.26
CA GLN A 93 0.02 -18.68 -19.54
C GLN A 93 1.54 -18.81 -19.69
N ARG A 94 2.33 -18.31 -18.72
CA ARG A 94 3.79 -18.41 -18.77
C ARG A 94 4.24 -19.83 -18.45
N GLU A 95 5.25 -20.29 -19.18
CA GLU A 95 5.88 -21.58 -18.91
C GLU A 95 6.42 -21.64 -17.47
N GLY A 96 6.17 -22.77 -16.79
CA GLY A 96 6.58 -22.99 -15.40
C GLY A 96 5.68 -22.36 -14.34
N VAL A 97 4.63 -21.62 -14.73
CA VAL A 97 3.60 -21.14 -13.79
C VAL A 97 2.46 -22.15 -13.68
N SER A 98 2.11 -22.51 -12.45
CA SER A 98 0.93 -23.31 -12.11
C SER A 98 -0.10 -22.44 -11.40
N SER A 99 -1.38 -22.79 -11.54
CA SER A 99 -2.49 -22.11 -10.87
C SER A 99 -3.32 -23.10 -10.05
N THR A 100 -3.78 -22.66 -8.89
CA THR A 100 -4.70 -23.39 -8.02
C THR A 100 -6.15 -22.99 -8.32
N GLU A 101 -7.12 -23.72 -7.75
CA GLU A 101 -8.55 -23.38 -7.88
C GLU A 101 -8.91 -22.04 -7.22
N SER A 102 -8.15 -21.61 -6.20
CA SER A 102 -8.37 -20.32 -5.52
C SER A 102 -7.90 -19.12 -6.35
N GLY A 103 -7.12 -19.37 -7.42
CA GLY A 103 -6.50 -18.35 -8.25
C GLY A 103 -5.08 -17.98 -7.82
N LEU A 104 -4.53 -18.58 -6.75
CA LEU A 104 -3.10 -18.47 -6.44
C LEU A 104 -2.31 -19.08 -7.61
N GLN A 105 -1.31 -18.33 -8.11
CA GLN A 105 -0.37 -18.83 -9.09
C GLN A 105 1.02 -18.90 -8.48
N PHE A 106 1.83 -19.85 -8.93
CA PHE A 106 3.19 -20.00 -8.44
C PHE A 106 4.11 -20.63 -9.50
N SER A 107 5.40 -20.36 -9.39
CA SER A 107 6.47 -21.07 -10.09
C SER A 107 7.48 -21.60 -9.08
N VAL A 108 7.95 -22.82 -9.32
CA VAL A 108 8.95 -23.46 -8.45
C VAL A 108 10.34 -23.09 -8.97
N ILE A 109 11.07 -22.26 -8.22
CA ILE A 109 12.46 -21.88 -8.53
C ILE A 109 13.41 -22.99 -8.07
N THR A 110 13.18 -23.51 -6.87
CA THR A 110 13.92 -24.63 -6.30
C THR A 110 12.96 -25.52 -5.54
N GLN A 111 12.99 -26.81 -5.85
CA GLN A 111 12.16 -27.81 -5.20
C GLN A 111 12.91 -28.37 -4.00
N GLY A 112 12.37 -28.15 -2.80
CA GLY A 112 12.85 -28.77 -1.57
C GLY A 112 12.36 -30.21 -1.42
N GLU A 113 12.99 -30.93 -0.50
CA GLU A 113 12.71 -32.34 -0.20
C GLU A 113 12.24 -32.56 1.26
N GLY A 114 12.09 -31.48 2.02
CA GLY A 114 11.68 -31.56 3.42
C GLY A 114 10.17 -31.77 3.61
N THR A 115 9.75 -31.87 4.87
CA THR A 115 8.33 -31.98 5.23
C THR A 115 7.56 -30.74 4.78
N ILE A 116 6.30 -30.92 4.37
CA ILE A 116 5.39 -29.82 4.05
C ILE A 116 4.74 -29.32 5.35
N PRO A 117 4.78 -28.01 5.65
CA PRO A 117 4.14 -27.44 6.83
C PRO A 117 2.63 -27.69 6.88
N GLY A 118 2.11 -27.99 8.06
CA GLY A 118 0.69 -27.95 8.39
C GLY A 118 0.24 -26.52 8.73
N ARG A 119 -1.08 -26.30 8.72
CA ARG A 119 -1.67 -24.96 8.99
C ARG A 119 -1.41 -24.42 10.39
N GLN A 120 -1.10 -25.28 11.36
CA GLN A 120 -0.85 -24.88 12.75
C GLN A 120 0.65 -24.73 13.05
N ASP A 121 1.50 -25.03 12.08
CA ASP A 121 2.94 -24.95 12.25
C ASP A 121 3.42 -23.50 12.24
N ARG A 122 4.63 -23.32 12.73
CA ARG A 122 5.39 -22.07 12.60
C ARG A 122 6.54 -22.32 11.65
N VAL A 123 6.81 -21.38 10.76
CA VAL A 123 7.84 -21.52 9.73
C VAL A 123 8.83 -20.38 9.80
N ARG A 124 10.06 -20.65 9.38
CA ARG A 124 11.09 -19.63 9.12
C ARG A 124 11.31 -19.51 7.62
N VAL A 125 11.29 -18.29 7.11
CA VAL A 125 11.35 -18.01 5.67
C VAL A 125 12.26 -16.82 5.34
N HIS A 126 12.87 -16.86 4.16
CA HIS A 126 13.27 -15.64 3.47
C HIS A 126 12.20 -15.25 2.46
N TYR A 127 11.93 -13.96 2.33
CA TYR A 127 10.99 -13.48 1.31
C TYR A 127 11.29 -12.06 0.83
N THR A 128 10.79 -11.76 -0.36
CA THR A 128 10.66 -10.40 -0.89
C THR A 128 9.29 -10.24 -1.54
N GLY A 129 8.50 -9.30 -1.02
CA GLY A 129 7.19 -8.91 -1.56
C GLY A 129 7.30 -7.65 -2.42
N LYS A 130 6.76 -7.72 -3.63
CA LYS A 130 6.74 -6.64 -4.61
C LYS A 130 5.36 -6.47 -5.25
N LEU A 131 5.03 -5.24 -5.63
CA LEU A 131 3.90 -4.95 -6.52
C LEU A 131 4.23 -5.45 -7.94
N ILE A 132 3.21 -5.54 -8.81
CA ILE A 132 3.37 -5.99 -10.20
C ILE A 132 4.29 -5.08 -11.03
N ASP A 133 4.47 -3.82 -10.61
CA ASP A 133 5.41 -2.87 -11.23
C ASP A 133 6.86 -3.04 -10.75
N GLY A 134 7.12 -3.99 -9.84
CA GLY A 134 8.44 -4.26 -9.27
C GLY A 134 8.77 -3.48 -7.99
N THR A 135 7.90 -2.57 -7.54
CA THR A 135 8.09 -1.84 -6.28
C THR A 135 8.11 -2.81 -5.10
N VAL A 136 9.25 -2.91 -4.42
CA VAL A 136 9.39 -3.74 -3.21
C VAL A 136 8.74 -2.99 -2.04
N PHE A 137 7.77 -3.64 -1.39
CA PHE A 137 7.12 -3.10 -0.18
C PHE A 137 7.62 -3.75 1.11
N ASP A 138 8.18 -4.97 1.03
CA ASP A 138 8.71 -5.67 2.19
C ASP A 138 9.72 -6.76 1.76
N SER A 139 10.81 -6.92 2.52
CA SER A 139 11.83 -7.95 2.24
C SER A 139 12.62 -8.32 3.49
N SER A 140 12.56 -9.59 3.89
CA SER A 140 13.42 -10.10 4.97
C SER A 140 14.87 -10.26 4.52
N VAL A 141 15.10 -10.50 3.23
CA VAL A 141 16.43 -10.57 2.63
C VAL A 141 17.14 -9.22 2.74
N GLN A 142 16.46 -8.11 2.44
CA GLN A 142 17.03 -6.76 2.59
C GLN A 142 17.31 -6.38 4.05
N ARG A 143 16.52 -6.91 4.99
CA ARG A 143 16.80 -6.76 6.43
C ARG A 143 17.99 -7.60 6.91
N GLY A 144 18.38 -8.62 6.17
CA GLY A 144 19.50 -9.50 6.50
C GLY A 144 19.17 -10.60 7.51
N GLU A 145 17.90 -10.79 7.86
CA GLU A 145 17.46 -11.83 8.79
C GLU A 145 16.17 -12.52 8.29
N PRO A 146 16.04 -13.85 8.44
CA PRO A 146 14.80 -14.55 8.14
C PRO A 146 13.64 -14.05 9.00
N ALA A 147 12.42 -14.22 8.49
CA ALA A 147 11.21 -13.93 9.24
C ALA A 147 10.54 -15.23 9.71
N GLU A 148 9.89 -15.17 10.87
CA GLU A 148 9.15 -16.29 11.44
C GLU A 148 7.66 -15.97 11.47
N PHE A 149 6.84 -16.90 10.96
CA PHE A 149 5.40 -16.72 10.91
C PHE A 149 4.67 -17.98 11.36
N PRO A 150 3.57 -17.87 12.12
CA PRO A 150 2.60 -18.96 12.17
C PRO A 150 1.92 -19.07 10.80
N VAL A 151 1.81 -20.28 10.25
CA VAL A 151 1.27 -20.49 8.89
C VAL A 151 -0.15 -19.90 8.78
N ASN A 152 -0.98 -20.02 9.82
CA ASN A 152 -2.33 -19.46 9.86
C ASN A 152 -2.41 -17.93 10.11
N GLY A 153 -1.29 -17.24 10.33
CA GLY A 153 -1.26 -15.81 10.66
C GLY A 153 -0.83 -14.90 9.51
N VAL A 154 -0.70 -15.44 8.30
CA VAL A 154 -0.33 -14.69 7.08
C VAL A 154 -1.52 -14.63 6.11
N ILE A 155 -1.37 -13.90 5.00
CA ILE A 155 -2.41 -13.76 3.98
C ILE A 155 -2.82 -15.12 3.39
N ALA A 156 -4.05 -15.23 2.89
CA ALA A 156 -4.63 -16.50 2.43
C ALA A 156 -3.78 -17.19 1.35
N GLY A 157 -3.21 -16.43 0.41
CA GLY A 157 -2.32 -16.97 -0.62
C GLY A 157 -1.02 -17.56 -0.05
N TRP A 158 -0.50 -17.01 1.04
CA TRP A 158 0.66 -17.58 1.75
C TRP A 158 0.28 -18.82 2.56
N ILE A 159 -0.88 -18.81 3.25
CA ILE A 159 -1.39 -19.99 3.95
C ILE A 159 -1.43 -21.18 2.98
N GLU A 160 -2.03 -20.96 1.80
CA GLU A 160 -2.16 -21.98 0.77
C GLU A 160 -0.79 -22.43 0.25
N ALA A 161 0.07 -21.49 -0.20
CA ALA A 161 1.39 -21.80 -0.73
C ALA A 161 2.26 -22.59 0.26
N LEU A 162 2.35 -22.15 1.52
CA LEU A 162 3.17 -22.80 2.54
C LEU A 162 2.72 -24.24 2.82
N THR A 163 1.42 -24.54 2.70
CA THR A 163 0.90 -25.91 2.85
C THR A 163 1.07 -26.80 1.61
N LEU A 164 1.70 -26.27 0.55
CA LEU A 164 2.07 -26.99 -0.66
C LEU A 164 3.58 -27.06 -0.86
N MET A 165 4.34 -26.20 -0.15
CA MET A 165 5.79 -26.05 -0.28
C MET A 165 6.54 -27.00 0.66
N PRO A 166 7.33 -27.95 0.14
CA PRO A 166 8.28 -28.69 0.97
C PRO A 166 9.34 -27.78 1.55
N VAL A 167 9.77 -28.01 2.79
CA VAL A 167 10.93 -27.31 3.37
C VAL A 167 12.17 -27.43 2.47
N GLY A 168 12.91 -26.34 2.34
CA GLY A 168 14.02 -26.16 1.40
C GLY A 168 13.59 -25.64 0.02
N SER A 169 12.29 -25.46 -0.21
CA SER A 169 11.80 -24.91 -1.50
C SER A 169 11.95 -23.40 -1.58
N LYS A 170 12.17 -22.92 -2.79
CA LYS A 170 12.07 -21.52 -3.16
C LYS A 170 11.08 -21.34 -4.30
N TRP A 171 10.00 -20.59 -4.07
CA TRP A 171 8.92 -20.38 -5.04
C TRP A 171 8.74 -18.88 -5.31
N GLU A 172 8.31 -18.54 -6.53
CA GLU A 172 7.70 -17.24 -6.80
C GLU A 172 6.18 -17.41 -6.78
N LEU A 173 5.48 -16.62 -5.98
CA LEU A 173 4.04 -16.61 -5.81
C LEU A 173 3.46 -15.37 -6.48
N TYR A 174 2.34 -15.52 -7.15
CA TYR A 174 1.55 -14.43 -7.72
C TYR A 174 0.15 -14.52 -7.15
N ILE A 175 -0.18 -13.56 -6.29
CA ILE A 175 -1.31 -13.63 -5.37
C ILE A 175 -2.35 -12.60 -5.79
N PRO A 176 -3.57 -13.01 -6.20
CA PRO A 176 -4.64 -12.07 -6.48
C PRO A 176 -5.08 -11.34 -5.22
N HIS A 177 -5.62 -10.13 -5.38
CA HIS A 177 -5.93 -9.25 -4.25
C HIS A 177 -6.85 -9.89 -3.20
N ASN A 178 -7.80 -10.73 -3.62
CA ASN A 178 -8.73 -11.46 -2.73
C ASN A 178 -8.03 -12.51 -1.85
N LEU A 179 -6.84 -12.99 -2.23
CA LEU A 179 -5.99 -13.85 -1.40
C LEU A 179 -4.89 -13.08 -0.64
N ALA A 180 -4.88 -11.76 -0.78
CA ALA A 180 -3.95 -10.82 -0.14
C ALA A 180 -4.68 -9.82 0.76
N TYR A 181 -4.59 -8.51 0.46
CA TYR A 181 -5.17 -7.42 1.27
C TYR A 181 -6.49 -6.85 0.72
N GLY A 182 -7.03 -7.44 -0.34
CA GLY A 182 -8.35 -7.16 -0.87
C GLY A 182 -8.57 -5.71 -1.33
N GLU A 183 -9.80 -5.25 -1.19
CA GLU A 183 -10.26 -3.92 -1.61
C GLU A 183 -9.71 -2.79 -0.74
N ARG A 184 -9.15 -3.11 0.43
CA ARG A 184 -8.64 -2.11 1.37
C ARG A 184 -7.15 -1.82 1.15
N GLY A 185 -6.40 -2.78 0.61
CA GLY A 185 -4.94 -2.69 0.60
C GLY A 185 -4.35 -2.76 2.01
N ALA A 186 -3.09 -2.37 2.15
CA ALA A 186 -2.40 -2.34 3.44
C ALA A 186 -1.40 -1.20 3.55
N GLY A 187 -1.60 -0.35 4.56
CA GLY A 187 -0.76 0.82 4.83
C GLY A 187 -0.67 1.76 3.62
N ALA A 188 0.45 2.48 3.53
CA ALA A 188 0.75 3.33 2.38
C ALA A 188 1.37 2.56 1.20
N SER A 189 1.94 1.37 1.46
CA SER A 189 2.78 0.66 0.49
C SER A 189 2.00 -0.28 -0.43
N ILE A 190 0.82 -0.77 0.00
CA ILE A 190 0.03 -1.73 -0.79
C ILE A 190 -1.32 -1.09 -1.12
N PRO A 191 -1.51 -0.63 -2.35
CA PRO A 191 -2.78 -0.08 -2.78
C PRO A 191 -3.93 -1.11 -2.73
N PRO A 192 -5.19 -0.67 -2.63
CA PRO A 192 -6.38 -1.47 -2.89
C PRO A 192 -6.31 -2.29 -4.17
N TYR A 193 -6.90 -3.49 -4.15
CA TYR A 193 -7.01 -4.39 -5.30
C TYR A 193 -5.67 -4.83 -5.92
N SER A 194 -4.55 -4.60 -5.24
CA SER A 194 -3.23 -4.98 -5.76
C SER A 194 -3.05 -6.48 -5.79
N ALA A 195 -2.70 -7.02 -6.96
CA ALA A 195 -2.04 -8.31 -7.06
C ALA A 195 -0.60 -8.18 -6.53
N LEU A 196 -0.13 -9.19 -5.80
CA LEU A 196 1.19 -9.19 -5.19
C LEU A 196 2.06 -10.29 -5.78
N VAL A 197 3.36 -10.02 -5.89
CA VAL A 197 4.35 -11.02 -6.23
C VAL A 197 5.27 -11.23 -5.04
N PHE A 198 5.51 -12.48 -4.67
CA PHE A 198 6.43 -12.83 -3.60
C PHE A 198 7.45 -13.82 -4.11
N GLU A 199 8.72 -13.59 -3.83
CA GLU A 199 9.70 -14.67 -3.80
C GLU A 199 9.78 -15.18 -2.37
N VAL A 200 9.60 -16.48 -2.15
CA VAL A 200 9.58 -17.11 -0.82
C VAL A 200 10.49 -18.32 -0.80
N GLU A 201 11.41 -18.35 0.15
CA GLU A 201 12.27 -19.49 0.46
C GLU A 201 11.90 -20.04 1.84
N LEU A 202 11.40 -21.27 1.88
CA LEU A 202 11.00 -21.94 3.11
C LEU A 202 12.20 -22.66 3.73
N LEU A 203 12.71 -22.13 4.83
CA LEU A 203 13.96 -22.61 5.44
C LEU A 203 13.71 -23.79 6.38
N GLU A 204 12.70 -23.69 7.25
CA GLU A 204 12.37 -24.74 8.23
C GLU A 204 10.97 -24.57 8.83
N ILE A 205 10.50 -25.66 9.46
CA ILE A 205 9.36 -25.69 10.38
C ILE A 205 9.94 -25.64 11.81
N LEU A 206 9.36 -24.81 12.67
CA LEU A 206 9.82 -24.49 14.04
C LEU A 206 9.01 -25.22 15.12
#